data_AF-A0A1G4AJJ5-F1
#
_entry.id   AF-A0A1G4AJJ5-F1
#
_cell.length_a   1.000
_cell.length_b   1.000
_cell.length_c   1.000
_cell.angle_alpha   90.00
_cell.angle_beta   90.00
_cell.angle_gamma   90.00
#
_symmetry.space_group_name_H-M   'P 1'
#
loop_
_entity.id
_entity.type
_entity.pdbx_description
1 polymer ?
#
loop_
_entity_poly.entity_id
_entity_poly.type
_entity_poly.pdbx_seq_one_letter_code
_entity_poly.pdbx_strand_id
1 'polypeptide(L)'
;MDWILEHLQVLFAIAIVIVAILQKLKLKGGGMAEEDQPPTTDVDEAERTRRLQEEIRRKITERRGKTPGAPPLPSETAFPPPVMAQPPPMIEEVRPVEVEPPPPESLQPAPAAEISEALARQHQMLEDLKRYQMMQIKAPGATPPVAGHAMEIPAEAPVDSWLDELHQPVGIRRAVILREILGPPVGMR
;
A
#
# COMPACT_ATOMS: atom_id res chain seq x y z
N MET A 1 45.03 19.33 30.47
CA MET A 1 44.20 20.12 29.52
C MET A 1 44.46 19.70 28.07
N ASP A 2 45.49 18.89 27.79
CA ASP A 2 45.98 18.66 26.42
C ASP A 2 45.18 17.64 25.61
N TRP A 3 44.42 16.77 26.28
CA TRP A 3 43.59 15.77 25.61
C TRP A 3 42.55 16.39 24.66
N ILE A 4 42.02 17.58 25.01
CA ILE A 4 41.04 18.30 24.18
C ILE A 4 41.67 18.90 22.92
N LEU A 5 42.96 19.26 22.98
CA LEU A 5 43.67 19.89 21.86
C LEU A 5 44.13 18.86 20.84
N GLU A 6 44.57 17.67 21.29
CA GLU A 6 44.94 16.58 20.39
C GLU A 6 43.74 15.99 19.63
N HIS A 7 42.57 15.99 20.25
CA HIS A 7 41.34 15.47 19.64
C HIS A 7 40.42 16.58 19.14
N LEU A 8 40.93 17.82 19.02
CA LEU A 8 40.15 18.96 18.56
C LEU A 8 39.63 18.74 17.13
N GLN A 9 40.43 18.11 16.26
CA GLN A 9 40.00 17.72 14.92
C GLN A 9 38.89 16.66 14.94
N VAL A 10 38.95 15.72 15.89
CA VAL A 10 37.91 14.68 16.07
C VAL A 10 36.61 15.35 16.56
N LEU A 11 36.70 16.31 17.47
CA LEU A 11 35.55 17.10 17.93
C LEU A 11 34.93 17.93 16.80
N PHE A 12 35.73 18.56 15.94
CA PHE A 12 35.20 19.28 14.77
C PHE A 12 34.53 18.33 13.76
N ALA A 13 35.11 17.15 13.51
CA ALA A 13 34.52 16.15 12.63
C ALA A 13 33.16 15.67 13.18
N ILE A 14 33.08 15.38 14.48
CA ILE A 14 31.84 14.97 15.14
C ILE A 14 30.81 16.11 15.10
N ALA A 15 31.22 17.36 15.35
CA ALA A 15 30.33 18.52 15.28
C ALA A 15 29.75 18.72 13.87
N ILE A 16 30.55 18.54 12.81
CA ILE A 16 30.08 18.65 11.42
C ILE A 16 29.07 17.54 11.11
N VAL A 17 29.33 16.32 11.56
CA VAL A 17 28.41 15.18 11.37
C VAL A 17 27.08 15.43 12.11
N ILE A 18 27.13 15.92 13.35
CA ILE A 18 25.92 16.25 14.11
C ILE A 18 25.11 17.36 13.43
N VAL A 19 25.77 18.42 12.91
CA VAL A 19 25.10 19.49 12.17
C VAL A 19 24.48 18.98 10.86
N ALA A 20 25.19 18.11 10.13
CA ALA A 20 24.67 17.53 8.89
C ALA A 20 23.46 16.61 9.14
N ILE A 21 23.48 15.87 10.25
CA ILE A 21 22.36 15.05 10.68
C ILE A 21 21.17 15.93 11.09
N LEU A 22 21.39 16.99 11.87
CA LEU A 22 20.35 17.94 12.25
C LEU A 22 19.74 18.66 11.03
N GLN A 23 20.55 19.03 10.03
CA GLN A 23 20.05 19.60 8.77
C GLN A 23 19.26 18.59 7.95
N LYS A 24 19.71 17.32 7.89
CA LYS A 24 18.95 16.26 7.22
C LYS A 24 17.65 15.91 7.92
N LEU A 25 17.60 15.97 9.25
CA LEU A 25 16.36 15.80 10.00
C LEU A 25 15.43 17.00 9.86
N LYS A 26 15.93 18.24 9.80
CA LYS A 26 15.10 19.41 9.45
C LYS A 26 14.59 19.39 8.00
N LEU A 27 15.32 18.77 7.06
CA LEU A 27 14.88 18.57 5.69
C LEU A 27 13.90 17.38 5.53
N LYS A 28 14.00 16.36 6.39
CA LYS A 28 13.13 15.17 6.39
C LYS A 28 11.87 15.34 7.27
N GLY A 29 11.94 16.20 8.29
CA GLY A 29 10.81 16.67 9.11
C GLY A 29 10.26 18.03 8.65
N GLY A 30 10.86 18.65 7.64
CA GLY A 30 10.39 19.90 7.00
C GLY A 30 9.23 19.70 6.02
N GLY A 31 8.61 18.51 6.03
CA GLY A 31 7.29 18.28 5.46
C GLY A 31 6.22 18.56 6.51
N MET A 32 5.96 19.85 6.77
CA MET A 32 5.07 20.42 7.80
C MET A 32 5.59 20.20 9.25
N ALA A 33 5.91 21.18 10.07
CA ALA A 33 5.92 22.63 10.02
C ALA A 33 6.70 23.06 11.28
N GLU A 34 7.56 24.07 11.19
CA GLU A 34 7.87 24.86 12.39
C GLU A 34 8.14 26.29 11.96
N GLU A 35 7.05 27.03 11.83
CA GLU A 35 6.95 28.26 12.60
C GLU A 35 5.52 28.32 13.16
N ASP A 36 5.44 28.13 14.47
CA ASP A 36 4.35 28.39 15.42
C ASP A 36 3.06 29.02 14.88
N GLN A 37 1.90 28.34 15.07
CA GLN A 37 0.67 28.97 15.58
C GLN A 37 -0.48 27.98 15.91
N PRO A 38 -1.41 28.34 16.82
CA PRO A 38 -2.38 27.46 17.50
C PRO A 38 -3.60 27.16 16.58
N PRO A 39 -4.62 26.35 17.00
CA PRO A 39 -5.50 25.63 16.07
C PRO A 39 -6.48 26.57 15.35
N THR A 40 -6.16 26.93 14.10
CA THR A 40 -7.04 27.69 13.20
C THR A 40 -6.96 27.20 11.75
N THR A 41 -6.74 25.90 11.50
CA THR A 41 -6.25 25.42 10.18
C THR A 41 -7.22 24.48 9.44
N ASP A 42 -8.54 24.58 9.64
CA ASP A 42 -9.51 23.87 8.78
C ASP A 42 -9.74 24.62 7.44
N VAL A 43 -9.56 25.94 7.45
CA VAL A 43 -9.73 26.80 6.26
C VAL A 43 -8.55 26.64 5.28
N ASP A 44 -7.33 26.51 5.79
CA ASP A 44 -6.13 26.37 4.97
C ASP A 44 -6.07 25.02 4.23
N GLU A 45 -6.62 23.96 4.82
CA GLU A 45 -6.76 22.66 4.17
C GLU A 45 -7.79 22.70 3.03
N ALA A 46 -8.89 23.43 3.21
CA ALA A 46 -9.87 23.69 2.15
C ALA A 46 -9.30 24.52 0.99
N GLU A 47 -8.41 25.47 1.27
CA GLU A 47 -7.72 26.22 0.22
C GLU A 47 -6.68 25.38 -0.52
N ARG A 48 -5.92 24.54 0.20
CA ARG A 48 -4.94 23.61 -0.41
C ARG A 48 -5.63 22.63 -1.35
N THR A 49 -6.77 22.08 -0.96
CA THR A 49 -7.54 21.15 -1.80
C THR A 49 -8.13 21.83 -3.04
N ARG A 50 -8.63 23.08 -2.93
CA ARG A 50 -9.08 23.86 -4.10
C ARG A 50 -7.96 24.12 -5.10
N ARG A 51 -6.79 24.57 -4.62
CA ARG A 51 -5.61 24.81 -5.47
C ARG A 51 -5.16 23.52 -6.18
N LEU A 52 -5.20 22.39 -5.47
CA LEU A 52 -4.84 21.10 -6.04
C LEU A 52 -5.81 20.64 -7.14
N GLN A 53 -7.12 20.84 -6.96
CA GLN A 53 -8.12 20.52 -7.97
C GLN A 53 -7.95 21.37 -9.24
N GLU A 54 -7.66 22.67 -9.08
CA GLU A 54 -7.39 23.56 -10.21
C GLU A 54 -6.12 23.17 -10.97
N GLU A 55 -5.06 22.75 -10.26
CA GLU A 55 -3.82 22.30 -10.88
C GLU A 55 -4.01 20.98 -11.65
N ILE A 56 -4.78 20.03 -11.09
CA ILE A 56 -5.14 18.79 -11.78
C ILE A 56 -5.94 19.10 -13.05
N ARG A 57 -6.94 19.99 -12.96
CA ARG A 57 -7.76 20.38 -14.11
C ARG A 57 -6.92 21.02 -15.22
N ARG A 58 -5.97 21.89 -14.85
CA ARG A 58 -5.01 22.50 -15.76
C ARG A 58 -4.06 21.49 -16.40
N LYS A 59 -3.53 20.53 -15.63
CA LYS A 59 -2.65 19.46 -16.17
C LYS A 59 -3.40 18.53 -17.11
N ILE A 60 -4.68 18.25 -16.87
CA ILE A 60 -5.51 17.44 -17.78
C ILE A 60 -5.76 18.18 -19.09
N THR A 61 -6.11 19.47 -19.05
CA THR A 61 -6.32 20.25 -20.28
C THR A 61 -5.02 20.41 -21.06
N GLU A 62 -3.88 20.61 -20.39
CA GLU A 62 -2.57 20.67 -21.02
C GLU A 62 -2.18 19.35 -21.70
N ARG A 63 -2.41 18.21 -21.04
CA ARG A 63 -2.18 16.87 -21.62
C ARG A 63 -3.13 16.55 -22.76
N ARG A 64 -4.40 16.97 -22.65
CA ARG A 64 -5.41 16.78 -23.69
C ARG A 64 -5.18 17.67 -24.91
N GLY A 65 -4.57 18.84 -24.73
CA GLY A 65 -4.19 19.74 -25.82
C GLY A 65 -2.87 19.40 -26.52
N LYS A 66 -1.96 18.67 -25.86
CA LYS A 66 -0.59 18.41 -26.36
C LYS A 66 -0.33 16.98 -26.84
N THR A 67 -1.34 16.10 -26.81
CA THR A 67 -1.23 14.73 -27.32
C THR A 67 -1.98 14.63 -28.66
N PRO A 68 -1.30 14.37 -29.80
CA PRO A 68 -1.99 13.90 -30.98
C PRO A 68 -2.42 12.45 -30.74
N GLY A 69 -3.73 12.23 -30.64
CA GLY A 69 -4.32 10.90 -30.65
C GLY A 69 -4.01 10.02 -29.44
N ALA A 70 -4.75 10.19 -28.35
CA ALA A 70 -5.17 8.98 -27.65
C ALA A 70 -6.01 8.16 -28.65
N PRO A 71 -5.76 6.86 -28.84
CA PRO A 71 -6.70 6.02 -29.56
C PRO A 71 -8.06 6.22 -28.89
N PRO A 72 -9.16 6.40 -29.64
CA PRO A 72 -10.47 6.23 -29.03
C PRO A 72 -10.41 4.87 -28.33
N LEU A 73 -10.84 4.84 -27.07
CA LEU A 73 -11.26 3.58 -26.44
C LEU A 73 -12.06 2.83 -27.51
N PRO A 74 -11.84 1.52 -27.73
CA PRO A 74 -12.72 0.79 -28.62
C PRO A 74 -14.13 1.07 -28.12
N SER A 75 -14.89 1.83 -28.91
CA SER A 75 -16.31 1.95 -28.74
C SER A 75 -16.78 0.51 -28.71
N GLU A 76 -17.19 0.08 -27.52
CA GLU A 76 -18.00 -1.10 -27.36
C GLU A 76 -19.05 -1.01 -28.46
N THR A 77 -18.99 -2.03 -29.30
CA THR A 77 -19.54 -2.07 -30.64
C THR A 77 -20.88 -1.38 -30.64
N ALA A 78 -20.99 -0.32 -31.44
CA ALA A 78 -22.26 0.22 -31.83
C ALA A 78 -23.13 -0.96 -32.24
N PHE A 79 -24.08 -1.34 -31.38
CA PHE A 79 -25.18 -2.16 -31.82
C PHE A 79 -25.73 -1.47 -33.06
N PRO A 80 -25.85 -2.17 -34.20
CA PRO A 80 -26.55 -1.58 -35.33
C PRO A 80 -27.93 -1.14 -34.81
N PRO A 81 -28.43 0.05 -35.19
CA PRO A 81 -29.81 0.38 -34.87
C PRO A 81 -30.67 -0.79 -35.35
N PRO A 82 -31.62 -1.29 -34.55
CA PRO A 82 -32.48 -2.37 -34.99
C PRO A 82 -33.10 -1.94 -36.32
N VAL A 83 -32.75 -2.66 -37.39
CA VAL A 83 -33.42 -2.52 -38.67
C VAL A 83 -34.88 -2.82 -38.36
N MET A 84 -35.76 -1.84 -38.58
CA MET A 84 -37.20 -2.08 -38.54
C MET A 84 -37.50 -3.14 -39.60
N ALA A 85 -37.56 -4.40 -39.16
CA ALA A 85 -38.06 -5.48 -39.98
C ALA A 85 -39.53 -5.16 -40.27
N GLN A 86 -39.83 -4.96 -41.55
CA GLN A 86 -41.20 -4.92 -42.04
C GLN A 86 -42.01 -6.07 -41.43
N PRO A 87 -43.24 -5.83 -40.95
CA PRO A 87 -44.10 -6.91 -40.51
C PRO A 87 -44.46 -7.80 -41.71
N PRO A 88 -44.25 -9.12 -41.65
CA PRO A 88 -44.82 -10.03 -42.65
C PRO A 88 -46.36 -10.07 -42.49
N PRO A 89 -47.10 -10.23 -43.60
CA PRO A 89 -48.56 -10.28 -43.56
C PRO A 89 -49.07 -11.59 -42.93
N MET A 90 -49.91 -11.41 -41.92
CA MET A 90 -51.14 -12.16 -41.57
C MET A 90 -51.21 -13.70 -41.65
N ILE A 91 -51.57 -14.26 -40.50
CA ILE A 91 -52.42 -15.45 -40.23
C ILE A 91 -51.77 -16.82 -40.45
N GLU A 92 -51.42 -17.48 -39.33
CA GLU A 92 -51.84 -18.88 -39.12
C GLU A 92 -51.98 -19.17 -37.62
N GLU A 93 -53.07 -19.84 -37.29
CA GLU A 93 -53.67 -20.07 -35.99
C GLU A 93 -52.83 -21.08 -35.19
N VAL A 94 -52.00 -20.62 -34.24
CA VAL A 94 -51.27 -21.51 -33.33
C VAL A 94 -51.89 -21.44 -31.95
N ARG A 95 -52.49 -22.57 -31.56
CA ARG A 95 -53.06 -22.88 -30.24
C ARG A 95 -52.24 -22.29 -29.09
N PRO A 96 -52.87 -21.78 -28.02
CA PRO A 96 -52.16 -21.56 -26.77
C PRO A 96 -51.67 -22.91 -26.24
N VAL A 97 -50.38 -23.18 -26.38
CA VAL A 97 -49.71 -24.17 -25.53
C VAL A 97 -49.57 -23.50 -24.18
N GLU A 98 -50.34 -23.97 -23.22
CA GLU A 98 -50.18 -23.64 -21.81
C GLU A 98 -48.79 -24.12 -21.38
N VAL A 99 -47.85 -23.17 -21.31
CA VAL A 99 -46.53 -23.42 -20.75
C VAL A 99 -46.71 -23.52 -19.25
N GLU A 100 -46.76 -24.75 -18.76
CA GLU A 100 -46.65 -25.05 -17.33
C GLU A 100 -45.36 -24.36 -16.82
N PRO A 101 -45.45 -23.47 -15.82
CA PRO A 101 -44.26 -22.85 -15.27
C PRO A 101 -43.36 -23.96 -14.72
N PRO A 102 -42.04 -23.93 -14.99
CA PRO A 102 -41.14 -24.88 -14.34
C PRO A 102 -41.34 -24.78 -12.82
N PRO A 103 -41.37 -25.91 -12.10
CA PRO A 103 -41.53 -25.91 -10.66
C PRO A 103 -40.49 -24.95 -10.07
N PRO A 104 -40.85 -24.12 -9.06
CA PRO A 104 -39.89 -23.25 -8.43
C PRO A 104 -38.76 -24.15 -7.91
N GLU A 105 -37.59 -24.06 -8.54
CA GLU A 105 -36.37 -24.55 -7.93
C GLU A 105 -36.35 -23.93 -6.55
N SER A 106 -36.58 -24.79 -5.56
CA SER A 106 -36.47 -24.45 -4.17
C SER A 106 -35.13 -23.76 -4.00
N LEU A 107 -35.16 -22.44 -3.80
CA LEU A 107 -34.07 -21.66 -3.24
C LEU A 107 -33.67 -22.39 -1.97
N GLN A 108 -32.69 -23.28 -2.07
CA GLN A 108 -32.13 -23.96 -0.92
C GLN A 108 -31.64 -22.84 -0.02
N PRO A 109 -32.20 -22.65 1.19
CA PRO A 109 -31.62 -21.71 2.12
C PRO A 109 -30.20 -22.22 2.36
N ALA A 110 -29.19 -21.45 1.93
CA ALA A 110 -27.82 -21.73 2.29
C ALA A 110 -27.80 -22.02 3.80
N PRO A 111 -27.20 -23.13 4.25
CA PRO A 111 -27.42 -23.62 5.60
C PRO A 111 -26.95 -22.55 6.58
N ALA A 112 -27.90 -21.93 7.28
CA ALA A 112 -27.61 -20.88 8.27
C ALA A 112 -26.60 -21.35 9.34
N ALA A 113 -26.46 -22.67 9.51
CA ALA A 113 -25.44 -23.33 10.30
C ALA A 113 -24.01 -23.11 9.77
N GLU A 114 -23.77 -23.18 8.45
CA GLU A 114 -22.43 -22.94 7.89
C GLU A 114 -22.01 -21.47 8.04
N ILE A 115 -22.98 -20.55 7.91
CA ILE A 115 -22.74 -19.11 8.09
C ILE A 115 -22.41 -18.81 9.55
N SER A 116 -23.14 -19.38 10.51
CA SER A 116 -22.88 -19.17 11.94
C SER A 116 -21.56 -19.79 12.39
N GLU A 117 -21.18 -20.96 11.85
CA GLU A 117 -19.88 -21.57 12.08
C GLU A 117 -18.71 -20.75 11.48
N ALA A 118 -18.90 -20.18 10.29
CA ALA A 118 -17.91 -19.30 9.68
C ALA A 118 -17.72 -18.01 10.51
N LEU A 119 -18.81 -17.46 11.05
CA LEU A 119 -18.79 -16.27 11.89
C LEU A 119 -18.12 -16.56 13.24
N ALA A 120 -18.39 -17.72 13.85
CA ALA A 120 -17.71 -18.18 15.06
C ALA A 120 -16.19 -18.33 14.85
N ARG A 121 -15.77 -18.89 13.71
CA ARG A 121 -14.34 -19.00 13.33
C ARG A 121 -13.68 -17.63 13.19
N GLN A 122 -14.36 -16.64 12.61
CA GLN A 122 -13.84 -15.27 12.50
C GLN A 122 -13.66 -14.60 13.86
N HIS A 123 -14.63 -14.75 14.77
CA HIS A 123 -14.52 -14.23 16.12
C HIS A 123 -13.35 -14.84 16.88
N GLN A 124 -13.18 -16.15 16.80
CA GLN A 124 -12.08 -16.85 17.45
C GLN A 124 -10.72 -16.35 16.96
N MET A 125 -10.56 -16.15 15.65
CA MET A 125 -9.33 -15.62 15.08
C MET A 125 -9.01 -14.19 15.57
N LEU A 126 -10.03 -13.34 15.72
CA LEU A 126 -9.85 -11.98 16.24
C LEU A 126 -9.47 -11.96 17.71
N GLU A 127 -10.03 -12.86 18.52
CA GLU A 127 -9.67 -13.00 19.93
C GLU A 127 -8.22 -13.46 20.09
N ASP A 128 -7.79 -14.41 19.27
CA ASP A 128 -6.40 -14.89 19.27
C ASP A 128 -5.43 -13.77 18.89
N LEU A 129 -5.72 -12.99 17.84
CA LEU A 129 -4.90 -11.82 17.47
C LEU A 129 -4.82 -10.79 18.60
N LYS A 130 -5.93 -10.51 19.29
CA LYS A 130 -5.93 -9.61 20.45
C LYS A 130 -5.09 -10.15 21.60
N ARG A 131 -5.16 -11.47 21.87
CA ARG A 131 -4.31 -12.12 22.89
C ARG A 131 -2.83 -11.99 22.54
N TYR A 132 -2.46 -12.25 21.29
CA TYR A 132 -1.08 -12.07 20.84
C TYR A 132 -0.60 -10.62 20.94
N GLN A 133 -1.44 -9.64 20.59
CA GLN A 133 -1.11 -8.23 20.79
C GLN A 133 -0.90 -7.88 22.26
N MET A 134 -1.77 -8.34 23.15
CA MET A 134 -1.63 -8.11 24.59
C MET A 134 -0.36 -8.75 25.14
N MET A 135 0.03 -9.93 24.65
CA MET A 135 1.28 -10.57 25.02
C MET A 135 2.51 -9.81 24.49
N GLN A 136 2.45 -9.23 23.29
CA GLN A 136 3.52 -8.37 22.76
C GLN A 136 3.69 -7.10 23.58
N ILE A 137 2.59 -6.43 23.96
CA ILE A 137 2.64 -5.19 24.74
C ILE A 137 3.15 -5.46 26.17
N LYS A 138 2.86 -6.62 26.75
CA LYS A 138 3.30 -7.00 28.11
C LYS A 138 4.71 -7.57 28.19
N ALA A 139 5.35 -7.91 27.06
CA ALA A 139 6.73 -8.36 27.03
C ALA A 139 7.67 -7.16 26.87
N PRO A 140 8.39 -6.70 27.92
CA PRO A 140 9.40 -5.67 27.78
C PRO A 140 10.56 -6.23 26.95
N GLY A 141 10.59 -5.92 25.65
CA GLY A 141 11.63 -6.36 24.72
C GLY A 141 11.13 -7.18 23.52
N ALA A 142 9.83 -7.43 23.37
CA ALA A 142 9.32 -8.02 22.13
C ALA A 142 9.24 -6.94 21.03
N THR A 143 10.24 -6.93 20.16
CA THR A 143 10.20 -6.17 18.91
C THR A 143 8.94 -6.55 18.12
N PRO A 144 8.18 -5.57 17.59
CA PRO A 144 6.95 -5.85 16.86
C PRO A 144 7.23 -6.70 15.61
N PRO A 145 6.31 -7.59 15.19
CA PRO A 145 6.45 -8.27 13.91
C PRO A 145 6.43 -7.21 12.82
N VAL A 146 7.51 -7.19 12.04
CA VAL A 146 7.73 -6.31 10.90
C VAL A 146 6.71 -6.65 9.82
N ALA A 147 5.48 -6.18 10.00
CA ALA A 147 4.51 -6.07 8.94
C ALA A 147 4.88 -4.81 8.14
N GLY A 148 5.43 -5.02 6.95
CA GLY A 148 5.46 -3.99 5.92
C GLY A 148 6.58 -2.94 6.03
N HIS A 149 7.72 -3.23 6.65
CA HIS A 149 8.91 -2.51 6.21
C HIS A 149 9.31 -3.08 4.86
N ALA A 150 8.77 -2.48 3.79
CA ALA A 150 9.52 -2.32 2.55
C ALA A 150 10.80 -1.56 2.92
N MET A 151 11.76 -2.31 3.44
CA MET A 151 13.04 -1.81 3.88
C MET A 151 13.81 -1.57 2.59
N GLU A 152 13.89 -0.30 2.21
CA GLU A 152 14.88 0.17 1.25
C GLU A 152 16.21 -0.49 1.65
N ILE A 153 16.70 -1.41 0.83
CA ILE A 153 18.03 -1.96 0.99
C ILE A 153 18.94 -0.78 0.66
N PRO A 154 19.63 -0.15 1.64
CA PRO A 154 20.59 0.88 1.29
C PRO A 154 21.65 0.19 0.44
N ALA A 155 21.75 0.57 -0.83
CA ALA A 155 22.59 -0.10 -1.82
C ALA A 155 24.10 -0.04 -1.48
N GLU A 156 24.49 0.71 -0.45
CA GLU A 156 25.89 0.96 -0.09
C GLU A 156 26.10 1.04 1.44
N ALA A 157 25.59 0.07 2.19
CA ALA A 157 26.01 -0.06 3.59
C ALA A 157 27.49 -0.51 3.64
N PRO A 158 28.37 0.18 4.39
CA PRO A 158 29.79 -0.16 4.48
C PRO A 158 29.96 -1.60 4.97
N VAL A 159 30.98 -2.31 4.47
CA VAL A 159 31.20 -3.75 4.75
C VAL A 159 31.28 -4.03 6.25
N ASP A 160 31.77 -3.08 7.04
CA ASP A 160 31.85 -3.18 8.50
C ASP A 160 30.47 -3.25 9.18
N SER A 161 29.44 -2.59 8.62
CA SER A 161 28.09 -2.66 9.19
C SER A 161 27.44 -4.02 8.99
N TRP A 162 27.86 -4.78 7.98
CA TRP A 162 27.38 -6.15 7.76
C TRP A 162 27.98 -7.12 8.78
N LEU A 163 29.25 -6.92 9.16
CA LEU A 163 29.88 -7.71 10.22
C LEU A 163 29.19 -7.46 11.56
N ASP A 164 28.88 -6.20 11.88
CA ASP A 164 28.11 -5.84 13.07
C ASP A 164 26.68 -6.42 13.05
N GLU A 165 26.04 -6.48 11.87
CA GLU A 165 24.72 -7.11 11.72
C GLU A 165 24.81 -8.64 11.92
N LEU A 166 25.86 -9.29 11.42
CA LEU A 166 26.10 -10.73 11.59
C LEU A 166 26.48 -11.12 13.03
N HIS A 167 26.96 -10.18 13.86
CA HIS A 167 27.15 -10.42 15.28
C HIS A 167 25.82 -10.50 16.06
N GLN A 168 24.72 -10.03 15.46
CA GLN A 168 23.39 -10.12 16.06
C GLN A 168 22.66 -11.40 15.61
N PRO A 169 21.94 -12.09 16.51
CA PRO A 169 21.22 -13.33 16.17
C PRO A 169 20.12 -13.10 15.11
N VAL A 170 19.62 -11.87 14.99
CA VAL A 170 18.66 -11.48 13.95
C VAL A 170 19.34 -11.41 12.58
N GLY A 171 20.53 -10.82 12.48
CA GLY A 171 21.27 -10.72 11.23
C GLY A 171 21.76 -12.07 10.72
N ILE A 172 22.17 -12.98 11.61
CA ILE A 172 22.53 -14.36 11.23
C ILE A 172 21.33 -15.07 10.57
N ARG A 173 20.15 -15.00 11.19
CA ARG A 173 18.94 -15.62 10.62
C ARG A 173 18.59 -15.03 9.26
N ARG A 174 18.71 -13.71 9.12
CA ARG A 174 18.49 -13.01 7.85
C ARG A 174 19.48 -13.46 6.77
N ALA A 175 20.77 -13.58 7.10
CA ALA A 175 21.80 -14.03 6.17
C ALA A 175 21.58 -15.49 5.71
N VAL A 176 21.15 -16.37 6.63
CA VAL A 176 20.79 -17.76 6.30
C VAL A 176 19.60 -17.79 5.33
N ILE A 177 18.53 -17.03 5.62
CA ILE A 177 17.36 -16.97 4.74
C ILE A 177 17.74 -16.41 3.35
N LEU A 178 18.56 -15.36 3.29
CA LEU A 178 19.03 -14.80 2.03
C LEU A 178 19.84 -15.82 1.24
N ARG A 179 20.66 -16.64 1.90
CA ARG A 179 21.40 -17.74 1.26
C ARG A 179 20.48 -18.84 0.71
N GLU A 180 19.41 -19.18 1.41
CA GLU A 180 18.44 -20.18 0.93
C GLU A 180 17.66 -19.67 -0.30
N ILE A 181 17.31 -18.38 -0.32
CA ILE A 181 16.52 -17.78 -1.41
C ILE A 181 17.40 -17.48 -2.64
N LEU A 182 18.59 -16.91 -2.42
CA LEU A 182 19.48 -16.43 -3.50
C LEU A 182 20.56 -17.44 -3.88
N GLY A 183 20.73 -18.51 -3.09
CA GLY A 183 21.80 -19.50 -3.24
C GLY A 183 23.14 -19.05 -2.62
N PRO A 184 24.20 -19.87 -2.77
CA PRO A 184 25.53 -19.51 -2.28
C PRO A 184 26.04 -18.23 -2.98
N PRO A 185 26.65 -17.29 -2.23
CA PRO A 185 27.06 -16.01 -2.76
C PRO A 185 28.10 -16.18 -3.87
N VAL A 186 28.06 -15.29 -4.86
CA VAL A 186 28.86 -15.40 -6.10
C VAL A 186 30.37 -15.45 -5.82
N GLY A 187 30.84 -14.81 -4.74
CA GLY A 187 32.25 -14.84 -4.32
C GLY A 187 32.69 -16.10 -3.55
N MET A 188 31.79 -17.05 -3.29
CA MET A 188 32.10 -18.35 -2.69
C MET A 188 32.02 -19.51 -3.69
N ARG A 189 31.89 -19.21 -4.99
CA ARG A 189 31.94 -20.20 -6.07
C ARG A 189 33.34 -20.35 -6.64
#